data_AF-A0A3A4JXT6-F1
#
_entry.id   AF-A0A3A4JXT6-F1
#
_cell.length_a   1.000
_cell.length_b   1.000
_cell.length_c   1.000
_cell.angle_alpha   90.00
_cell.angle_beta   90.00
_cell.angle_gamma   90.00
#
_symmetry.space_group_name_H-M   'P 1'
#
loop_
_entity.id
_entity.type
_entity.pdbx_description
1 polymer ?
#
loop_
_entity_poly.entity_id
_entity_poly.type
_entity_poly.pdbx_seq_one_letter_code
_entity_poly.pdbx_strand_id
1 'polypeptide(L)'
;MVEKLDIGNLKDMKIIELSKLAKELNVNGTSGLKKQDLIFKVLQAQAEKEGLMFGEGILEILPEGFGFLRSPNYNYLPCPDDIYVSPSQIRKFDLRTGDTVSGQIRPPKEGEKYFALLKVEAVNFENPEEVKDKVLFDNLTPIYPHERFNLETSREEISMRIMSLLTPLGKGQRGLIVAQPYSGKTVLLQKIANAIMVNNPDVILIVLLIDERPEEVTDMQRHVKGEVISSTFDEPPERHIQVAEIVLEKAKRLVEHKRDVVVLLDSITRLARAYNSVIPHSGKVLSGGIDSNALQKPKRFFGAARAIEEGGSLTIIATALVDTGSRMDEVIFEEFKGTGNMELQLDRNLFQRRIYPAMDIKRSNTRHEELLLKPEELQRVWILRKVLNELNNVEAMELLIEKLSKTKNNSEFLNSMNH
;
A
#
# COMPACT_ATOMS: atom_id res chain seq x y z
N MET A 1 37.93 18.79 10.17
CA MET A 1 37.59 17.90 9.04
C MET A 1 36.40 17.08 9.50
N VAL A 2 35.19 17.45 9.09
CA VAL A 2 34.01 16.61 9.35
C VAL A 2 34.16 15.43 8.39
N GLU A 3 34.24 14.21 8.92
CA GLU A 3 34.21 12.99 8.11
C GLU A 3 33.03 13.06 7.15
N LYS A 4 33.25 12.72 5.88
CA LYS A 4 32.20 12.72 4.87
C LYS A 4 31.20 11.63 5.26
N LEU A 5 30.06 12.04 5.84
CA LEU A 5 29.03 11.11 6.29
C LEU A 5 28.36 10.50 5.06
N ASP A 6 28.63 9.23 4.83
CA ASP A 6 27.99 8.42 3.79
C ASP A 6 26.76 7.70 4.37
N ILE A 7 25.79 7.34 3.52
CA ILE A 7 24.57 6.67 3.95
C ILE A 7 24.86 5.32 4.63
N GLY A 8 25.93 4.61 4.23
CA GLY A 8 26.38 3.40 4.91
C GLY A 8 26.71 3.65 6.39
N ASN A 9 27.52 4.68 6.66
CA ASN A 9 27.87 5.07 8.03
C ASN A 9 26.63 5.52 8.83
N LEU A 10 25.74 6.29 8.20
CA LEU A 10 24.50 6.75 8.84
C LEU A 10 23.53 5.60 9.16
N LYS A 11 23.49 4.57 8.32
CA LYS A 11 22.69 3.35 8.58
C LYS A 11 23.20 2.56 9.78
N ASP A 12 24.51 2.51 9.99
CA ASP A 12 25.08 1.76 11.12
C ASP A 12 24.96 2.50 12.46
N MET A 13 24.80 3.83 12.42
CA MET A 13 24.59 4.65 13.62
C MET A 13 23.29 4.31 14.35
N LYS A 14 23.32 4.41 15.68
CA LYS A 14 22.11 4.30 16.51
C LYS A 14 21.25 5.55 16.33
N ILE A 15 19.93 5.42 16.50
CA ILE A 15 19.00 6.56 16.37
C ILE A 15 19.36 7.74 17.29
N ILE A 16 19.95 7.46 18.45
CA ILE A 16 20.43 8.46 19.41
C ILE A 16 21.61 9.25 18.83
N GLU A 17 22.53 8.58 18.15
CA GLU A 17 23.69 9.21 17.50
C GLU A 17 23.25 10.04 16.29
N LEU A 18 22.37 9.49 15.45
CA LEU A 18 21.76 10.23 14.35
C LEU A 18 21.00 11.48 14.84
N SER A 19 20.30 11.39 15.98
CA SER A 19 19.60 12.52 16.56
C SER A 19 20.55 13.59 17.10
N LYS A 20 21.72 13.20 17.61
CA LYS A 20 22.78 14.14 18.01
C LYS A 20 23.37 14.83 16.78
N LEU A 21 23.71 14.06 15.76
CA LEU A 21 24.24 14.57 14.50
C LEU A 21 23.26 15.54 13.83
N ALA A 22 21.96 15.22 13.81
CA ALA A 22 20.93 16.09 13.29
C ALA A 22 20.84 17.42 14.09
N LYS A 23 21.03 17.39 15.41
CA LYS A 23 21.11 18.61 16.24
C LYS A 23 22.36 19.44 15.92
N GLU A 24 23.52 18.81 15.73
CA GLU A 24 24.76 19.49 15.32
C GLU A 24 24.65 20.14 13.92
N LEU A 25 23.82 19.55 13.06
CA LEU A 25 23.47 20.09 11.76
C LEU A 25 22.33 21.13 11.79
N ASN A 26 21.81 21.47 12.97
CA ASN A 26 20.66 22.38 13.17
C ASN A 26 19.38 21.94 12.44
N VAL A 27 19.15 20.64 12.33
CA VAL A 27 17.94 20.07 11.72
C VAL A 27 16.76 20.19 12.69
N ASN A 28 15.72 20.92 12.28
CA ASN A 28 14.49 21.09 13.05
C ASN A 28 13.50 19.93 12.82
N GLY A 29 12.64 19.68 13.82
CA GLY A 29 11.55 18.71 13.71
C GLY A 29 12.03 17.26 13.54
N THR A 30 13.04 16.86 14.32
CA THR A 30 13.60 15.49 14.31
C THR A 30 12.89 14.53 15.27
N SER A 31 12.07 15.06 16.18
CA SER A 31 11.33 14.27 17.17
C SER A 31 10.25 13.41 16.51
N GLY A 32 10.28 12.10 16.76
CA GLY A 32 9.30 11.14 16.25
C GLY A 32 9.51 10.67 14.80
N LEU A 33 10.60 11.10 14.14
CA LEU A 33 10.95 10.61 12.81
C LEU A 33 11.43 9.15 12.85
N LYS A 34 11.12 8.39 11.79
CA LYS A 34 11.75 7.07 11.60
C LYS A 34 13.22 7.26 11.28
N LYS A 35 14.02 6.22 11.51
CA LYS A 35 15.46 6.24 11.26
C LYS A 35 15.79 6.65 9.81
N GLN A 36 15.03 6.17 8.83
CA GLN A 36 15.22 6.51 7.40
C GLN A 36 15.00 7.99 7.13
N ASP A 37 13.87 8.55 7.60
CA ASP A 37 13.55 9.98 7.45
C ASP A 37 14.60 10.88 8.12
N LEU A 38 15.13 10.43 9.28
CA LEU A 38 16.17 11.15 10.00
C LEU A 38 17.49 11.15 9.23
N ILE A 39 17.88 10.01 8.64
CA ILE A 39 19.06 9.90 7.78
C ILE A 39 18.93 10.85 6.59
N PHE A 40 17.76 10.87 5.94
CA PHE A 40 17.48 11.77 4.83
C PHE A 40 17.66 13.24 5.22
N LYS A 41 17.06 13.69 6.33
CA LYS A 41 17.22 15.07 6.80
C LYS A 41 18.66 15.44 7.13
N VAL A 42 19.44 14.48 7.63
CA VAL A 42 20.88 14.68 7.91
C VAL A 42 21.65 14.88 6.62
N LEU A 43 21.43 14.03 5.61
CA LEU A 43 22.07 14.16 4.28
C LEU A 43 21.70 15.49 3.61
N GLN A 44 20.42 15.87 3.65
CA GLN A 44 19.95 17.14 3.14
C GLN A 44 20.66 18.33 3.81
N ALA A 45 20.68 18.37 5.14
CA ALA A 45 21.29 19.47 5.88
C ALA A 45 22.81 19.56 5.66
N GLN A 46 23.48 18.43 5.43
CA GLN A 46 24.89 18.42 5.06
C GLN A 46 25.10 19.01 3.67
N ALA A 47 24.32 18.61 2.67
CA ALA A 47 24.41 19.16 1.32
C ALA A 47 24.15 20.68 1.33
N GLU A 48 23.15 21.14 2.07
CA GLU A 48 22.84 22.56 2.24
C GLU A 48 23.99 23.34 2.89
N LYS A 49 24.67 22.77 3.90
CA LYS A 49 25.88 23.38 4.49
C LYS A 49 27.05 23.48 3.51
N GLU A 50 27.14 22.56 2.55
CA GLU A 50 28.12 22.60 1.45
C GLU A 50 27.69 23.53 0.29
N GLY A 51 26.54 24.21 0.42
CA GLY A 51 25.98 25.11 -0.60
C GLY A 51 25.35 24.37 -1.78
N LEU A 52 25.07 23.08 -1.63
CA LEU A 52 24.50 22.21 -2.66
C LEU A 52 23.00 22.00 -2.38
N MET A 53 22.21 21.88 -3.44
CA MET A 53 20.80 21.50 -3.31
C MET A 53 20.68 19.98 -3.22
N PHE A 54 19.68 19.51 -2.49
CA PHE A 54 19.38 18.09 -2.31
C PHE A 54 17.95 17.81 -2.75
N GLY A 55 17.74 16.67 -3.43
CA GLY A 55 16.43 16.28 -3.93
C GLY A 55 16.17 14.80 -3.75
N GLU A 56 14.89 14.45 -3.67
CA GLU A 56 14.40 13.08 -3.66
C GLU A 56 13.16 12.98 -4.55
N GLY A 57 13.02 11.83 -5.20
CA GLY A 57 11.77 11.45 -5.83
C GLY A 57 11.81 10.03 -6.35
N ILE A 58 10.69 9.58 -6.89
CA ILE A 58 10.59 8.27 -7.53
C ILE A 58 11.00 8.40 -8.98
N LEU A 59 11.94 7.58 -9.40
CA LEU A 59 12.36 7.54 -10.80
C LEU A 59 11.23 7.01 -11.68
N GLU A 60 10.87 7.78 -12.70
CA GLU A 60 10.12 7.35 -13.87
C GLU A 60 11.05 7.43 -15.08
N ILE A 61 11.38 6.28 -15.68
CA ILE A 61 12.18 6.20 -16.90
C ILE A 61 11.25 6.28 -18.10
N LEU A 62 11.51 7.23 -18.99
CA LEU A 62 10.76 7.41 -20.22
C LEU A 62 11.33 6.53 -21.35
N PRO A 63 10.55 6.26 -22.43
CA PRO A 63 10.98 5.40 -23.53
C PRO A 63 12.31 5.80 -24.19
N GLU A 64 12.64 7.09 -24.16
CA GLU A 64 13.88 7.65 -24.69
C GLU A 64 15.12 7.33 -23.82
N GLY A 65 14.92 6.71 -22.65
CA GLY A 65 15.97 6.18 -21.77
C GLY A 65 16.53 7.16 -20.75
N PHE A 66 16.06 8.41 -20.73
CA PHE A 66 16.24 9.32 -19.60
C PHE A 66 15.05 9.23 -18.66
N GLY A 67 15.15 9.80 -17.46
CA GLY A 67 14.07 9.75 -16.48
C GLY A 67 13.90 11.03 -15.69
N PHE A 68 12.83 11.07 -14.90
CA PHE A 68 12.54 12.13 -13.96
C PHE A 68 12.27 11.56 -12.57
N LEU A 69 12.75 12.23 -11.53
CA LEU A 69 12.33 11.94 -10.16
C LEU A 69 11.03 12.70 -9.88
N ARG A 70 9.94 11.95 -9.77
CA ARG A 70 8.60 12.45 -9.47
C ARG A 70 8.39 12.60 -7.98
N SER A 71 7.76 13.69 -7.58
CA SER A 71 7.51 13.98 -6.17
C SER A 71 6.20 13.35 -5.66
N PRO A 72 6.20 12.74 -4.45
CA PRO A 72 4.98 12.26 -3.81
C PRO A 72 4.00 13.38 -3.46
N ASN A 73 4.50 14.60 -3.19
CA ASN A 73 3.66 15.75 -2.85
C ASN A 73 2.73 16.17 -3.99
N TYR A 74 3.07 15.80 -5.23
CA TYR A 74 2.27 16.04 -6.41
C TYR A 74 1.62 14.75 -6.94
N ASN A 75 1.46 13.71 -6.11
CA ASN A 75 0.92 12.40 -6.53
C ASN A 75 1.66 11.79 -7.72
N TYR A 76 2.97 12.03 -7.80
CA TYR A 76 3.81 11.65 -8.95
C TYR A 76 3.30 12.23 -10.30
N LEU A 77 2.68 13.40 -10.27
CA LEU A 77 2.42 14.21 -11.47
C LEU A 77 3.74 14.72 -12.04
N PRO A 78 3.86 14.81 -13.37
CA PRO A 78 4.89 15.64 -13.98
C PRO A 78 4.75 17.08 -13.50
N CYS A 79 5.81 17.63 -12.92
CA CYS A 79 5.84 19.02 -12.47
C CYS A 79 7.12 19.73 -12.95
N PRO A 80 7.12 21.08 -12.99
CA PRO A 80 8.32 21.84 -13.36
C PRO A 80 9.51 21.60 -12.41
N ASP A 81 9.23 21.19 -11.18
CA ASP A 81 10.24 20.93 -10.15
C ASP A 81 10.81 19.50 -10.20
N ASP A 82 10.42 18.70 -11.20
CA ASP A 82 10.95 17.35 -11.38
C ASP A 82 12.46 17.38 -11.66
N ILE A 83 13.15 16.36 -11.15
CA ILE A 83 14.60 16.25 -11.25
C ILE A 83 14.94 15.32 -12.42
N TYR A 84 15.57 15.87 -13.44
CA TYR A 84 16.11 15.13 -14.57
C TYR A 84 17.21 14.16 -14.13
N VAL A 85 17.10 12.91 -14.61
CA VAL A 85 18.08 11.84 -14.45
C VAL A 85 18.58 11.40 -15.81
N SER A 86 19.89 11.48 -16.00
CA SER A 86 20.52 11.15 -17.28
C SER A 86 20.55 9.64 -17.53
N PRO A 87 20.53 9.20 -18.81
CA PRO A 87 20.68 7.78 -19.15
C PRO A 87 21.97 7.15 -18.62
N SER A 88 23.04 7.94 -18.48
CA SER A 88 24.32 7.46 -17.94
C SER A 88 24.23 7.16 -16.45
N GLN A 89 23.52 7.97 -15.67
CA GLN A 89 23.25 7.70 -14.24
C GLN A 89 22.37 6.46 -14.08
N ILE A 90 21.30 6.35 -14.88
CA ILE A 90 20.41 5.18 -14.88
C ILE A 90 21.21 3.90 -15.11
N ARG A 91 22.05 3.86 -16.15
CA ARG A 91 22.89 2.69 -16.45
C ARG A 91 23.95 2.43 -15.39
N LYS A 92 24.58 3.47 -14.84
CA LYS A 92 25.68 3.32 -13.87
C LYS A 92 25.23 2.63 -12.58
N PHE A 93 24.02 2.92 -12.12
CA PHE A 93 23.46 2.41 -10.87
C PHE A 93 22.36 1.34 -11.07
N ASP A 94 22.19 0.83 -12.30
CA ASP A 94 21.10 -0.09 -12.70
C ASP A 94 19.71 0.36 -12.21
N LEU A 95 19.43 1.67 -12.31
CA LEU A 95 18.17 2.23 -11.82
C LEU A 95 16.99 1.80 -12.67
N ARG A 96 15.84 1.63 -12.04
CA ARG A 96 14.58 1.23 -12.68
C ARG A 96 13.45 2.17 -12.27
N THR A 97 12.41 2.20 -13.08
CA THR A 97 11.17 2.88 -12.71
C THR A 97 10.68 2.34 -11.37
N GLY A 98 10.30 3.26 -10.47
CA GLY A 98 9.88 2.96 -9.09
C GLY A 98 10.99 3.14 -8.05
N ASP A 99 12.26 3.24 -8.43
CA ASP A 99 13.33 3.44 -7.44
C ASP A 99 13.22 4.83 -6.81
N THR A 100 13.21 4.90 -5.48
CA THR A 100 13.34 6.17 -4.75
C THR A 100 14.79 6.58 -4.78
N VAL A 101 15.11 7.65 -5.51
CA VAL A 101 16.47 8.15 -5.66
C VAL A 101 16.59 9.46 -4.90
N SER A 102 17.60 9.57 -4.05
CA SER A 102 17.95 10.82 -3.38
C SER A 102 19.41 11.18 -3.60
N GLY A 103 19.67 12.48 -3.68
CA GLY A 103 21.01 12.97 -3.95
C GLY A 103 21.10 14.46 -4.22
N GLN A 104 22.30 14.87 -4.62
CA GLN A 104 22.61 16.26 -4.89
C GLN A 104 22.02 16.68 -6.23
N ILE A 105 21.36 17.82 -6.25
CA ILE A 105 20.73 18.40 -7.44
C ILE A 105 21.29 19.78 -7.75
N ARG A 106 21.09 20.24 -8.99
CA ARG A 106 21.43 21.59 -9.42
C ARG A 106 20.26 22.23 -10.15
N PRO A 107 20.18 23.58 -10.19
CA PRO A 107 19.15 24.25 -10.96
C PRO A 107 19.41 24.09 -12.47
N PRO A 108 18.38 24.29 -13.31
CA PRO A 108 18.55 24.34 -14.75
C PRO A 108 19.55 25.43 -15.15
N LYS A 109 20.44 25.13 -16.09
CA LYS A 109 21.28 26.11 -16.77
C LYS A 109 20.50 26.79 -17.91
N GLU A 110 21.12 27.79 -18.52
CA GLU A 110 20.55 28.48 -19.68
C GLU A 110 20.20 27.47 -20.80
N GLY A 111 18.92 27.39 -21.17
CA GLY A 111 18.38 26.43 -22.14
C GLY A 111 17.81 25.13 -21.54
N GLU A 112 18.02 24.85 -20.25
CA GLU A 112 17.41 23.72 -19.54
C GLU A 112 16.12 24.15 -18.83
N LYS A 113 15.15 23.23 -18.69
CA LYS A 113 13.86 23.49 -18.05
C LYS A 113 13.72 22.91 -16.64
N TYR A 114 14.50 21.89 -16.30
CA TYR A 114 14.32 21.07 -15.11
C TYR A 114 15.57 21.09 -14.23
N PHE A 115 15.39 20.79 -12.95
CA PHE A 115 16.52 20.45 -12.07
C PHE A 115 17.25 19.23 -12.61
N ALA A 116 18.54 19.10 -12.35
CA ALA A 116 19.32 17.93 -12.78
C ALA A 116 20.00 17.26 -11.59
N LEU A 117 19.94 15.93 -11.54
CA LEU A 117 20.66 15.14 -10.55
C LEU A 117 22.17 15.22 -10.85
N LEU A 118 22.96 15.68 -9.89
CA LEU A 118 24.42 15.72 -9.98
C LEU A 118 25.04 14.41 -9.52
N LYS A 119 24.63 13.97 -8.33
CA LYS A 119 25.18 12.79 -7.67
C LYS A 119 24.07 12.04 -6.95
N VAL A 120 23.98 10.74 -7.21
CA VAL A 120 23.12 9.82 -6.43
C VAL A 120 23.81 9.58 -5.09
N GLU A 121 23.12 9.82 -3.99
CA GLU A 121 23.59 9.53 -2.63
C GLU A 121 22.89 8.29 -2.06
N ALA A 122 21.63 8.04 -2.44
CA ALA A 122 20.91 6.84 -2.04
C ALA A 122 19.93 6.35 -3.10
N VAL A 123 19.69 5.03 -3.09
CA VAL A 123 18.64 4.36 -3.86
C VAL A 123 17.84 3.48 -2.90
N ASN A 124 16.52 3.69 -2.82
CA ASN A 124 15.61 3.04 -1.88
C ASN A 124 16.11 3.08 -0.42
N PHE A 125 16.66 4.24 -0.02
CA PHE A 125 17.25 4.48 1.29
C PHE A 125 18.51 3.65 1.59
N GLU A 126 19.18 3.12 0.57
CA GLU A 126 20.39 2.29 0.67
C GLU A 126 21.54 2.86 -0.15
N ASN A 127 22.76 2.35 0.11
CA ASN A 127 23.94 2.77 -0.64
C ASN A 127 23.81 2.31 -2.10
N PRO A 128 23.93 3.21 -3.09
CA PRO A 128 23.76 2.88 -4.51
C PRO A 128 24.69 1.77 -5.02
N GLU A 129 25.85 1.57 -4.41
CA GLU A 129 26.79 0.50 -4.80
C GLU A 129 26.34 -0.88 -4.30
N GLU A 130 25.63 -0.96 -3.17
CA GLU A 130 25.08 -2.21 -2.61
C GLU A 130 23.81 -2.67 -3.34
N VAL A 131 23.10 -1.74 -4.01
CA VAL A 131 21.84 -2.00 -4.71
C VAL A 131 22.02 -2.87 -5.97
N LYS A 132 23.25 -3.03 -6.48
CA LYS A 132 23.53 -3.74 -7.73
C LYS A 132 23.31 -5.26 -7.66
N ASP A 133 23.43 -5.86 -6.47
CA ASP A 133 23.37 -7.31 -6.28
C ASP A 133 21.96 -7.81 -5.87
N LYS A 134 20.91 -6.97 -6.02
CA LYS A 134 19.54 -7.33 -5.63
C LYS A 134 18.90 -8.31 -6.60
N VAL A 135 18.10 -9.23 -6.06
CA VAL A 135 17.23 -10.10 -6.86
C VAL A 135 16.00 -9.31 -7.28
N LEU A 136 15.66 -9.38 -8.57
CA LEU A 136 14.51 -8.69 -9.14
C LEU A 136 13.20 -9.26 -8.62
N PHE A 137 12.19 -8.42 -8.46
CA PHE A 137 10.88 -8.82 -7.90
C PHE A 137 10.26 -10.03 -8.62
N ASP A 138 10.36 -10.08 -9.94
CA ASP A 138 9.79 -11.17 -10.75
C ASP A 138 10.54 -12.50 -10.58
N ASN A 139 11.76 -12.48 -10.04
CA ASN A 139 12.59 -13.67 -9.78
C ASN A 139 12.52 -14.14 -8.30
N LEU A 140 11.87 -13.37 -7.42
CA LEU A 140 11.70 -13.73 -6.02
C LEU A 140 10.67 -14.87 -5.88
N THR A 141 10.86 -15.74 -4.89
CA THR A 141 10.03 -16.94 -4.72
C THR A 141 8.72 -16.60 -4.01
N PRO A 142 7.55 -16.68 -4.69
CA PRO A 142 6.26 -16.39 -4.08
C PRO A 142 5.82 -17.52 -3.16
N ILE A 143 5.44 -17.19 -1.93
CA ILE A 143 4.86 -18.13 -0.95
C ILE A 143 3.51 -17.64 -0.43
N TYR A 144 2.78 -18.53 0.24
CA TYR A 144 1.60 -18.12 0.99
C TYR A 144 2.00 -17.24 2.18
N PRO A 145 1.17 -16.24 2.54
CA PRO A 145 1.35 -15.49 3.77
C PRO A 145 1.36 -16.41 5.00
N HIS A 146 2.40 -16.29 5.81
CA HIS A 146 2.56 -17.05 7.06
C HIS A 146 2.80 -16.13 8.27
N GLU A 147 3.12 -14.84 8.03
CA GLU A 147 3.14 -13.81 9.05
C GLU A 147 1.83 -13.02 9.03
N ARG A 148 1.12 -12.98 10.14
CA ARG A 148 -0.16 -12.27 10.29
C ARG A 148 0.04 -10.82 10.70
N PHE A 149 -0.71 -9.89 10.09
CA PHE A 149 -0.92 -8.55 10.63
C PHE A 149 -1.83 -8.61 11.85
N ASN A 150 -1.38 -8.03 12.96
CA ASN A 150 -2.26 -7.81 14.09
C ASN A 150 -3.12 -6.58 13.80
N LEU A 151 -4.43 -6.76 13.58
CA LEU A 151 -5.34 -5.63 13.36
C LEU A 151 -5.98 -5.15 14.68
N GLU A 152 -5.88 -5.93 15.77
CA GLU A 152 -6.43 -5.55 17.06
C GLU A 152 -5.57 -4.47 17.72
N THR A 153 -6.16 -3.31 18.02
CA THR A 153 -5.48 -2.14 18.62
C THR A 153 -6.01 -1.83 20.02
N SER A 154 -7.27 -1.43 20.12
CA SER A 154 -7.94 -1.14 21.40
C SER A 154 -9.19 -1.98 21.58
N ARG A 155 -9.68 -2.05 22.81
CA ARG A 155 -10.91 -2.79 23.16
C ARG A 155 -12.12 -2.28 22.37
N GLU A 156 -12.17 -0.97 22.16
CA GLU A 156 -13.25 -0.22 21.51
C GLU A 156 -13.25 -0.41 19.99
N GLU A 157 -12.12 -0.81 19.40
CA GLU A 157 -11.99 -1.00 17.95
C GLU A 157 -12.53 -2.37 17.51
N ILE A 158 -13.83 -2.56 17.73
CA ILE A 158 -14.55 -3.82 17.47
C ILE A 158 -14.47 -4.23 15.98
N SER A 159 -14.41 -3.28 15.05
CA SER A 159 -14.37 -3.61 13.61
C SER A 159 -13.12 -4.41 13.25
N MET A 160 -11.95 -4.00 13.77
CA MET A 160 -10.69 -4.70 13.51
C MET A 160 -10.57 -6.01 14.30
N ARG A 161 -11.18 -6.08 15.48
CA ARG A 161 -11.30 -7.32 16.26
C ARG A 161 -12.14 -8.36 15.53
N ILE A 162 -13.28 -7.97 14.96
CA ILE A 162 -14.13 -8.85 14.14
C ILE A 162 -13.40 -9.28 12.87
N MET A 163 -12.81 -8.34 12.12
CA MET A 163 -12.05 -8.65 10.91
C MET A 163 -10.90 -9.63 11.20
N SER A 164 -10.19 -9.45 12.31
CA SER A 164 -9.12 -10.36 12.75
C SER A 164 -9.57 -11.81 12.96
N LEU A 165 -10.84 -12.03 13.32
CA LEU A 165 -11.41 -13.36 13.54
C LEU A 165 -12.01 -13.96 12.27
N LEU A 166 -12.61 -13.13 11.41
CA LEU A 166 -13.30 -13.58 10.21
C LEU A 166 -12.36 -13.71 9.01
N THR A 167 -11.50 -12.73 8.80
CA THR A 167 -10.61 -12.64 7.64
C THR A 167 -9.20 -12.27 8.09
N PRO A 168 -8.45 -13.21 8.71
CA PRO A 168 -7.08 -12.98 9.13
C PRO A 168 -6.24 -12.44 7.96
N LEU A 169 -5.56 -11.32 8.17
CA LEU A 169 -4.76 -10.67 7.12
C LEU A 169 -3.28 -11.03 7.28
N GLY A 170 -2.66 -11.61 6.25
CA GLY A 170 -1.23 -11.89 6.23
C GLY A 170 -0.38 -10.85 5.49
N LYS A 171 0.90 -10.80 5.80
CA LYS A 171 1.92 -10.13 4.99
C LYS A 171 2.04 -10.82 3.64
N GLY A 172 1.75 -10.10 2.56
CA GLY A 172 1.68 -10.65 1.21
C GLY A 172 0.27 -11.04 0.74
N GLN A 173 -0.77 -10.69 1.51
CA GLN A 173 -2.15 -11.02 1.15
C GLN A 173 -2.62 -10.26 -0.10
N ARG A 174 -3.44 -10.93 -0.92
CA ARG A 174 -4.28 -10.34 -1.98
C ARG A 174 -5.72 -10.28 -1.49
N GLY A 175 -6.06 -9.20 -0.79
CA GLY A 175 -7.37 -8.98 -0.18
C GLY A 175 -8.31 -8.19 -1.09
N LEU A 176 -9.57 -8.62 -1.13
CA LEU A 176 -10.64 -7.93 -1.84
C LEU A 176 -11.74 -7.54 -0.84
N ILE A 177 -11.99 -6.24 -0.68
CA ILE A 177 -13.12 -5.73 0.09
C ILE A 177 -14.28 -5.49 -0.89
N VAL A 178 -15.25 -6.39 -0.86
CA VAL A 178 -16.40 -6.39 -1.77
C VAL A 178 -17.48 -5.51 -1.17
N ALA A 179 -17.73 -4.36 -1.78
CA ALA A 179 -18.53 -3.31 -1.20
C ALA A 179 -19.53 -2.75 -2.20
N GLN A 180 -20.78 -2.62 -1.77
CA GLN A 180 -21.78 -1.83 -2.48
C GLN A 180 -21.52 -0.33 -2.23
N PRO A 181 -21.99 0.57 -3.11
CA PRO A 181 -22.03 1.99 -2.77
C PRO A 181 -22.75 2.23 -1.43
N TYR A 182 -22.22 3.13 -0.61
CA TYR A 182 -22.76 3.44 0.73
C TYR A 182 -22.78 2.25 1.72
N SER A 183 -21.70 1.47 1.78
CA SER A 183 -21.55 0.32 2.71
C SER A 183 -20.50 0.54 3.81
N GLY A 184 -19.82 1.69 3.83
CA GLY A 184 -18.78 2.01 4.82
C GLY A 184 -17.36 1.60 4.44
N LYS A 185 -17.08 1.34 3.15
CA LYS A 185 -15.73 0.94 2.64
C LYS A 185 -14.61 1.87 3.14
N THR A 186 -14.82 3.19 3.08
CA THR A 186 -13.79 4.19 3.33
C THR A 186 -13.36 4.16 4.80
N VAL A 187 -14.34 4.12 5.70
CA VAL A 187 -14.09 4.01 7.15
C VAL A 187 -13.39 2.69 7.48
N LEU A 188 -13.77 1.59 6.82
CA LEU A 188 -13.10 0.31 7.02
C LEU A 188 -11.63 0.35 6.56
N LEU A 189 -11.35 0.91 5.37
CA LEU A 189 -9.98 1.07 4.88
C LEU A 189 -9.13 1.93 5.82
N GLN A 190 -9.67 3.04 6.34
CA GLN A 190 -8.98 3.88 7.33
C GLN A 190 -8.65 3.11 8.60
N LYS A 191 -9.58 2.28 9.09
CA LYS A 191 -9.36 1.44 10.27
C LYS A 191 -8.27 0.40 10.02
N ILE A 192 -8.26 -0.25 8.86
CA ILE A 192 -7.21 -1.21 8.47
C ILE A 192 -5.85 -0.51 8.42
N ALA A 193 -5.77 0.64 7.74
CA ALA A 193 -4.56 1.45 7.66
C ALA A 193 -4.00 1.79 9.04
N ASN A 194 -4.84 2.33 9.92
CA ASN A 194 -4.44 2.74 11.26
C ASN A 194 -4.06 1.55 12.14
N ALA A 195 -4.76 0.42 12.03
CA ALA A 195 -4.43 -0.79 12.76
C ALA A 195 -3.05 -1.34 12.38
N ILE A 196 -2.77 -1.42 11.07
CA ILE A 196 -1.45 -1.83 10.56
C ILE A 196 -0.36 -0.89 11.06
N MET A 197 -0.57 0.42 11.00
CA MET A 197 0.46 1.39 11.40
C MET A 197 0.72 1.45 12.91
N VAL A 198 -0.29 1.15 13.74
CA VAL A 198 -0.12 1.06 15.19
C VAL A 198 0.67 -0.19 15.57
N ASN A 199 0.35 -1.34 14.97
CA ASN A 199 0.93 -2.63 15.37
C ASN A 199 2.18 -3.02 14.58
N ASN A 200 2.39 -2.44 13.41
CA ASN A 200 3.49 -2.73 12.50
C ASN A 200 4.08 -1.44 11.93
N PRO A 201 4.71 -0.58 12.76
CA PRO A 201 5.18 0.74 12.34
C PRO A 201 6.29 0.71 11.28
N ASP A 202 6.97 -0.43 11.11
CA ASP A 202 8.04 -0.60 10.12
C ASP A 202 7.52 -0.87 8.70
N VAL A 203 6.23 -1.19 8.56
CA VAL A 203 5.58 -1.41 7.27
C VAL A 203 5.47 -0.10 6.50
N ILE A 204 5.66 -0.19 5.18
CA ILE A 204 5.44 0.94 4.27
C ILE A 204 4.00 0.86 3.79
N LEU A 205 3.16 1.76 4.31
CA LEU A 205 1.76 1.86 3.94
C LEU A 205 1.57 2.93 2.85
N ILE A 206 1.01 2.51 1.72
CA ILE A 206 0.61 3.36 0.61
C ILE A 206 -0.91 3.24 0.44
N VAL A 207 -1.63 4.34 0.46
CA VAL A 207 -3.05 4.41 0.09
C VAL A 207 -3.13 4.98 -1.31
N LEU A 208 -3.67 4.21 -2.24
CA LEU A 208 -3.85 4.58 -3.64
C LEU A 208 -5.33 4.80 -3.94
N LEU A 209 -5.71 6.05 -4.18
CA LEU A 209 -7.09 6.45 -4.48
C LEU A 209 -7.21 6.77 -5.98
N ILE A 210 -8.08 6.05 -6.68
CA ILE A 210 -8.28 6.14 -8.13
C ILE A 210 -9.72 6.52 -8.43
N ASP A 211 -9.89 7.61 -9.19
CA ASP A 211 -11.19 8.09 -9.67
C ASP A 211 -12.18 8.30 -8.50
N GLU A 212 -11.66 8.84 -7.39
CA GLU A 212 -12.42 9.12 -6.18
C GLU A 212 -12.57 10.63 -5.96
N ARG A 213 -13.48 11.00 -5.06
CA ARG A 213 -13.83 12.41 -4.84
C ARG A 213 -12.77 13.17 -4.04
N PRO A 214 -12.49 14.45 -4.36
CA PRO A 214 -11.49 15.25 -3.65
C PRO A 214 -11.70 15.33 -2.12
N GLU A 215 -12.95 15.39 -1.66
CA GLU A 215 -13.28 15.40 -0.23
C GLU A 215 -12.91 14.08 0.47
N GLU A 216 -13.05 12.93 -0.21
CA GLU A 216 -12.68 11.62 0.31
C GLU A 216 -11.15 11.45 0.35
N VAL A 217 -10.44 12.00 -0.63
CA VAL A 217 -8.97 12.08 -0.63
C VAL A 217 -8.48 12.87 0.57
N THR A 218 -9.04 14.05 0.78
CA THR A 218 -8.68 14.93 1.90
C THR A 218 -8.95 14.26 3.26
N ASP A 219 -10.08 13.56 3.37
CA ASP A 219 -10.43 12.83 4.59
C ASP A 219 -9.43 11.71 4.88
N MET A 220 -9.03 10.94 3.86
CA MET A 220 -8.02 9.88 3.98
C MET A 220 -6.65 10.44 4.43
N GLN A 221 -6.21 11.54 3.82
CA GLN A 221 -4.94 12.21 4.17
C GLN A 221 -4.88 12.68 5.62
N ARG A 222 -6.01 13.10 6.19
CA ARG A 222 -6.08 13.59 7.57
C ARG A 222 -6.11 12.47 8.60
N HIS A 223 -6.64 11.30 8.24
CA HIS A 223 -6.91 10.22 9.19
C HIS A 223 -5.92 9.05 9.11
N VAL A 224 -5.18 8.89 8.01
CA VAL A 224 -4.24 7.78 7.82
C VAL A 224 -2.80 8.26 7.92
N LYS A 225 -2.03 7.58 8.79
CA LYS A 225 -0.58 7.79 8.89
C LYS A 225 0.16 6.93 7.86
N GLY A 226 0.18 7.37 6.62
CA GLY A 226 0.86 6.69 5.52
C GLY A 226 1.00 7.61 4.32
N GLU A 227 1.61 7.10 3.27
CA GLU A 227 1.68 7.83 2.01
C GLU A 227 0.33 7.72 1.28
N VAL A 228 -0.36 8.83 1.08
CA VAL A 228 -1.66 8.85 0.38
C VAL A 228 -1.45 9.46 -1.00
N ILE A 229 -1.57 8.62 -2.03
CA ILE A 229 -1.43 8.97 -3.44
C ILE A 229 -2.81 8.90 -4.10
N SER A 230 -3.19 9.94 -4.83
CA SER A 230 -4.50 10.01 -5.45
C SER A 230 -4.49 10.52 -6.89
N SER A 231 -5.44 10.03 -7.68
CA SER A 231 -5.89 10.63 -8.94
C SER A 231 -7.41 10.77 -8.86
N THR A 232 -7.92 11.99 -8.72
CA THR A 232 -9.36 12.25 -8.57
C THR A 232 -10.12 12.01 -9.88
N PHE A 233 -11.46 11.99 -9.82
CA PHE A 233 -12.32 11.81 -11.00
C PHE A 233 -12.21 12.93 -12.06
N ASP A 234 -11.58 14.06 -11.72
CA ASP A 234 -11.34 15.17 -12.65
C ASP A 234 -10.20 14.86 -13.64
N GLU A 235 -9.39 13.84 -13.35
CA GLU A 235 -8.23 13.44 -14.13
C GLU A 235 -8.60 12.43 -15.24
N PRO A 236 -7.86 12.38 -16.36
CA PRO A 236 -8.14 11.45 -17.44
C PRO A 236 -7.77 10.00 -17.08
N PRO A 237 -8.35 8.98 -17.75
CA PRO A 237 -8.06 7.56 -17.49
C PRO A 237 -6.58 7.19 -17.61
N GLU A 238 -5.84 7.78 -18.56
CA GLU A 238 -4.39 7.57 -18.74
C GLU A 238 -3.63 7.96 -17.47
N ARG A 239 -4.09 9.00 -16.78
CA ARG A 239 -3.48 9.48 -15.53
C ARG A 239 -3.68 8.47 -14.40
N HIS A 240 -4.89 7.92 -14.25
CA HIS A 240 -5.16 6.87 -13.27
C HIS A 240 -4.24 5.67 -13.46
N ILE A 241 -4.03 5.25 -14.72
CA ILE A 241 -3.13 4.15 -15.09
C ILE A 241 -1.69 4.49 -14.71
N GLN A 242 -1.19 5.66 -15.11
CA GLN A 242 0.18 6.08 -14.84
C GLN A 242 0.49 6.09 -13.34
N VAL A 243 -0.38 6.69 -12.52
CA VAL A 243 -0.18 6.76 -11.05
C VAL A 243 -0.15 5.35 -10.45
N ALA A 244 -1.08 4.48 -10.85
CA ALA A 244 -1.12 3.11 -10.38
C ALA A 244 0.14 2.32 -10.79
N GLU A 245 0.63 2.48 -12.02
CA GLU A 245 1.85 1.81 -12.49
C GLU A 245 3.08 2.30 -11.69
N ILE A 246 3.22 3.60 -11.43
CA ILE A 246 4.33 4.14 -10.62
C ILE A 246 4.27 3.59 -9.18
N VAL A 247 3.09 3.61 -8.55
CA VAL A 247 2.92 3.08 -7.18
C VAL A 247 3.26 1.60 -7.11
N LEU A 248 2.83 0.81 -8.11
CA LEU A 248 3.15 -0.61 -8.16
C LEU A 248 4.65 -0.84 -8.30
N GLU A 249 5.31 -0.12 -9.22
CA GLU A 249 6.74 -0.27 -9.41
C GLU A 249 7.53 0.15 -8.16
N LYS A 250 7.15 1.26 -7.49
CA LYS A 250 7.71 1.63 -6.19
C LYS A 250 7.56 0.51 -5.17
N ALA A 251 6.37 -0.06 -5.04
CA ALA A 251 6.11 -1.14 -4.09
C ALA A 251 7.00 -2.36 -4.38
N LYS A 252 7.17 -2.74 -5.66
CA LYS A 252 8.08 -3.83 -6.05
C LYS A 252 9.53 -3.53 -5.71
N ARG A 253 10.03 -2.31 -6.02
CA ARG A 253 11.40 -1.92 -5.68
C ARG A 253 11.64 -2.04 -4.17
N LEU A 254 10.72 -1.53 -3.35
CA LEU A 254 10.83 -1.64 -1.89
C LEU A 254 10.87 -3.11 -1.40
N VAL A 255 10.09 -4.01 -2.02
CA VAL A 255 10.11 -5.44 -1.68
C VAL A 255 11.40 -6.13 -2.10
N GLU A 256 12.03 -5.72 -3.22
CA GLU A 256 13.38 -6.18 -3.60
C GLU A 256 14.42 -5.84 -2.50
N HIS A 257 14.18 -4.77 -1.73
CA HIS A 257 14.95 -4.40 -0.53
C HIS A 257 14.39 -5.01 0.76
N LYS A 258 13.68 -6.14 0.67
CA LYS A 258 13.13 -6.93 1.79
C LYS A 258 12.22 -6.14 2.72
N ARG A 259 11.53 -5.11 2.19
CA ARG A 259 10.51 -4.36 2.95
C ARG A 259 9.15 -5.03 2.86
N ASP A 260 8.39 -4.87 3.93
CA ASP A 260 6.95 -5.17 3.93
C ASP A 260 6.19 -3.93 3.47
N VAL A 261 5.48 -4.06 2.36
CA VAL A 261 4.71 -2.98 1.74
C VAL A 261 3.24 -3.35 1.73
N VAL A 262 2.38 -2.42 2.12
CA VAL A 262 0.92 -2.55 2.05
C VAL A 262 0.38 -1.46 1.14
N VAL A 263 -0.34 -1.86 0.10
CA VAL A 263 -1.08 -0.96 -0.79
C VAL A 263 -2.58 -1.13 -0.53
N LEU A 264 -3.22 -0.06 -0.05
CA LEU A 264 -4.67 0.02 0.05
C LEU A 264 -5.22 0.72 -1.19
N LEU A 265 -5.84 -0.03 -2.08
CA LEU A 265 -6.36 0.48 -3.36
C LEU A 265 -7.86 0.73 -3.28
N ASP A 266 -8.27 1.98 -3.50
CA ASP A 266 -9.67 2.34 -3.66
C ASP A 266 -9.89 3.04 -5.03
N SER A 267 -10.35 2.36 -6.08
CA SER A 267 -10.77 0.95 -6.15
C SER A 267 -10.20 0.21 -7.35
N ILE A 268 -10.15 -1.12 -7.27
CA ILE A 268 -9.71 -1.94 -8.41
C ILE A 268 -10.71 -1.93 -9.56
N THR A 269 -12.00 -1.77 -9.25
CA THR A 269 -13.07 -1.65 -10.26
C THR A 269 -12.86 -0.41 -11.12
N ARG A 270 -12.59 0.75 -10.49
CA ARG A 270 -12.31 2.00 -11.22
C ARG A 270 -11.00 1.93 -12.01
N LEU A 271 -9.96 1.32 -11.43
CA LEU A 271 -8.71 1.11 -12.15
C LEU A 271 -8.92 0.23 -13.41
N ALA A 272 -9.66 -0.87 -13.29
CA ALA A 272 -9.98 -1.73 -14.43
C ALA A 272 -10.81 -1.01 -15.51
N ARG A 273 -11.75 -0.14 -15.11
CA ARG A 273 -12.47 0.75 -16.04
C ARG A 273 -11.53 1.68 -16.80
N ALA A 274 -10.57 2.31 -16.10
CA ALA A 274 -9.58 3.18 -16.74
C ALA A 274 -8.77 2.42 -17.81
N TYR A 275 -8.26 1.22 -17.49
CA TYR A 275 -7.57 0.38 -18.47
C TYR A 275 -8.44 -0.01 -19.67
N ASN A 276 -9.73 -0.32 -19.45
CA ASN A 276 -10.65 -0.63 -20.53
C ASN A 276 -10.92 0.56 -21.47
N SER A 277 -10.92 1.78 -20.93
CA SER A 277 -11.13 2.99 -21.73
C SER A 277 -9.93 3.38 -22.60
N VAL A 278 -8.71 3.07 -22.14
CA VAL A 278 -7.46 3.49 -22.80
C VAL A 278 -6.95 2.43 -23.79
N ILE A 279 -7.26 1.15 -23.57
CA ILE A 279 -6.71 0.08 -24.41
C ILE A 279 -7.26 0.18 -25.86
N PRO A 280 -6.41 0.02 -26.89
CA PRO A 280 -6.89 -0.08 -28.26
C PRO A 280 -7.81 -1.29 -28.42
N HIS A 281 -8.92 -1.13 -29.15
CA HIS A 281 -9.89 -2.21 -29.36
C HIS A 281 -9.25 -3.42 -30.06
N SER A 282 -9.34 -4.59 -29.42
CA SER A 282 -8.85 -5.87 -29.98
C SER A 282 -9.82 -6.52 -30.97
N GLY A 283 -11.04 -5.99 -31.09
CA GLY A 283 -12.13 -6.61 -31.83
C GLY A 283 -12.82 -7.76 -31.09
N LYS A 284 -12.38 -8.12 -29.88
CA LYS A 284 -12.99 -9.15 -29.03
C LYS A 284 -13.49 -8.53 -27.73
N VAL A 285 -14.80 -8.28 -27.68
CA VAL A 285 -15.47 -7.68 -26.52
C VAL A 285 -16.19 -8.78 -25.73
N LEU A 286 -15.85 -8.89 -24.45
CA LEU A 286 -16.48 -9.75 -23.46
C LEU A 286 -17.83 -9.17 -23.02
N SER A 287 -18.58 -9.96 -22.23
CA SER A 287 -19.81 -9.47 -21.59
C SER A 287 -19.52 -8.20 -20.79
N GLY A 288 -20.47 -7.25 -20.81
CA GLY A 288 -20.32 -5.97 -20.11
C GLY A 288 -19.46 -4.92 -20.83
N GLY A 289 -19.08 -5.14 -22.10
CA GLY A 289 -18.35 -4.13 -22.88
C GLY A 289 -16.85 -4.05 -22.58
N ILE A 290 -16.29 -5.12 -22.02
CA ILE A 290 -14.89 -5.19 -21.63
C ILE A 290 -14.07 -5.79 -22.76
N ASP A 291 -12.99 -5.15 -23.17
CA ASP A 291 -12.06 -5.74 -24.13
C ASP A 291 -11.34 -6.95 -23.53
N SER A 292 -11.15 -8.02 -24.31
CA SER A 292 -10.48 -9.24 -23.83
C SER A 292 -9.11 -8.99 -23.18
N ASN A 293 -8.38 -7.94 -23.61
CA ASN A 293 -7.07 -7.59 -23.10
C ASN A 293 -7.11 -6.55 -21.96
N ALA A 294 -8.25 -5.89 -21.72
CA ALA A 294 -8.36 -4.79 -20.76
C ALA A 294 -8.03 -5.21 -19.32
N LEU A 295 -8.36 -6.44 -18.94
CA LEU A 295 -8.18 -6.94 -17.58
C LEU A 295 -6.78 -7.50 -17.31
N GLN A 296 -5.93 -7.66 -18.32
CA GLN A 296 -4.61 -8.27 -18.15
C GLN A 296 -3.72 -7.43 -17.21
N LYS A 297 -3.62 -6.12 -17.45
CA LYS A 297 -2.80 -5.22 -16.62
C LYS A 297 -3.36 -5.05 -15.20
N PRO A 298 -4.67 -4.79 -14.99
CA PRO A 298 -5.28 -4.81 -13.66
C PRO A 298 -5.06 -6.12 -12.89
N LYS A 299 -5.18 -7.28 -13.54
CA LYS A 299 -4.86 -8.58 -12.94
C LYS A 299 -3.40 -8.70 -12.54
N ARG A 300 -2.48 -8.22 -13.38
CA ARG A 300 -1.05 -8.19 -13.04
C ARG A 300 -0.77 -7.27 -11.85
N PHE A 301 -1.44 -6.13 -11.75
CA PHE A 301 -1.35 -5.23 -10.60
C PHE A 301 -1.76 -5.96 -9.31
N PHE A 302 -2.96 -6.53 -9.27
CA PHE A 302 -3.45 -7.20 -8.06
C PHE A 302 -2.70 -8.50 -7.74
N GLY A 303 -2.34 -9.26 -8.78
CA GLY A 303 -1.53 -10.48 -8.70
C GLY A 303 -0.06 -10.23 -8.35
N ALA A 304 0.39 -8.96 -8.30
CA ALA A 304 1.72 -8.65 -7.80
C ALA A 304 1.84 -8.97 -6.30
N ALA A 305 0.76 -8.81 -5.52
CA ALA A 305 0.80 -9.08 -4.09
C ALA A 305 1.10 -10.54 -3.76
N ARG A 306 2.12 -10.74 -2.94
CA ARG A 306 2.70 -12.03 -2.58
C ARG A 306 3.61 -11.86 -1.35
N ALA A 307 3.73 -12.91 -0.55
CA ALA A 307 4.82 -13.03 0.42
C ALA A 307 6.06 -13.58 -0.30
N ILE A 308 7.25 -13.18 0.15
CA ILE A 308 8.52 -13.56 -0.47
C ILE A 308 9.35 -14.39 0.51
N GLU A 309 9.88 -15.53 0.06
CA GLU A 309 10.71 -16.41 0.89
C GLU A 309 12.05 -15.74 1.28
N GLU A 310 12.67 -15.00 0.35
CA GLU A 310 13.95 -14.32 0.54
C GLU A 310 13.87 -13.06 1.44
N GLY A 311 12.65 -12.65 1.81
CA GLY A 311 12.35 -11.53 2.70
C GLY A 311 11.50 -10.42 2.05
N GLY A 312 10.72 -9.74 2.88
CA GLY A 312 9.76 -8.73 2.46
C GLY A 312 8.43 -9.32 1.97
N SER A 313 7.48 -8.43 1.70
CA SER A 313 6.16 -8.83 1.21
C SER A 313 5.43 -7.67 0.53
N LEU A 314 4.63 -7.99 -0.48
CA LEU A 314 3.68 -7.03 -1.07
C LEU A 314 2.26 -7.44 -0.71
N THR A 315 1.61 -6.68 0.15
CA THR A 315 0.19 -6.84 0.48
C THR A 315 -0.61 -5.85 -0.33
N ILE A 316 -1.65 -6.30 -1.03
CA ILE A 316 -2.60 -5.41 -1.72
C ILE A 316 -4.00 -5.73 -1.19
N ILE A 317 -4.64 -4.73 -0.61
CA ILE A 317 -6.05 -4.79 -0.23
C ILE A 317 -6.78 -3.80 -1.11
N ALA A 318 -7.62 -4.32 -2.01
CA ALA A 318 -8.36 -3.49 -2.93
C ALA A 318 -9.86 -3.55 -2.65
N THR A 319 -10.57 -2.43 -2.82
CA THR A 319 -12.02 -2.43 -2.84
C THR A 319 -12.52 -2.82 -4.23
N ALA A 320 -13.58 -3.63 -4.28
CA ALA A 320 -14.31 -3.95 -5.49
C ALA A 320 -15.77 -3.54 -5.32
N LEU A 321 -16.28 -2.78 -6.29
CA LEU A 321 -17.66 -2.32 -6.32
C LEU A 321 -18.56 -3.42 -6.91
N VAL A 322 -19.64 -3.73 -6.20
CA VAL A 322 -20.70 -4.66 -6.66
C VAL A 322 -22.08 -4.01 -6.52
N ASP A 323 -23.08 -4.59 -7.18
CA ASP A 323 -24.47 -4.11 -7.22
C ASP A 323 -24.59 -2.63 -7.63
N THR A 324 -23.74 -2.19 -8.55
CA THR A 324 -23.76 -0.83 -9.12
C THR A 324 -24.81 -0.67 -10.22
N GLY A 325 -25.42 -1.77 -10.66
CA GLY A 325 -26.28 -1.83 -11.85
C GLY A 325 -25.49 -1.91 -13.17
N SER A 326 -24.16 -1.97 -13.13
CA SER A 326 -23.30 -2.11 -14.30
C SER A 326 -22.86 -3.56 -14.49
N ARG A 327 -23.22 -4.16 -15.63
CA ARG A 327 -22.75 -5.51 -16.00
C ARG A 327 -21.22 -5.58 -16.15
N MET A 328 -20.59 -4.46 -16.50
CA MET A 328 -19.13 -4.34 -16.55
C MET A 328 -18.51 -4.61 -15.19
N ASP A 329 -19.06 -4.02 -14.12
CA ASP A 329 -18.50 -4.15 -12.77
C ASP A 329 -18.66 -5.57 -12.23
N GLU A 330 -19.78 -6.22 -12.54
CA GLU A 330 -20.00 -7.64 -12.20
C GLU A 330 -18.95 -8.55 -12.84
N VAL A 331 -18.65 -8.35 -14.13
CA VAL A 331 -17.62 -9.12 -14.83
C VAL A 331 -16.23 -8.81 -14.27
N ILE A 332 -15.92 -7.54 -14.00
CA ILE A 332 -14.66 -7.14 -13.35
C ILE A 332 -14.50 -7.85 -12.00
N PHE A 333 -15.55 -7.83 -11.17
CA PHE A 333 -15.52 -8.46 -9.85
C PHE A 333 -15.23 -9.96 -9.93
N GLU A 334 -15.95 -10.70 -10.77
CA GLU A 334 -15.76 -12.16 -10.92
C GLU A 334 -14.33 -12.52 -11.36
N GLU A 335 -13.74 -11.70 -12.25
CA GLU A 335 -12.37 -11.90 -12.72
C GLU A 335 -11.31 -11.68 -11.61
N PHE A 336 -11.57 -10.77 -10.67
CA PHE A 336 -10.67 -10.51 -9.54
C PHE A 336 -10.90 -11.46 -8.36
N LYS A 337 -12.12 -11.94 -8.17
CA LYS A 337 -12.47 -12.92 -7.15
C LYS A 337 -11.62 -14.19 -7.27
N GLY A 338 -11.37 -14.64 -8.50
CA GLY A 338 -10.48 -15.78 -8.77
C GLY A 338 -8.99 -15.53 -8.47
N THR A 339 -8.57 -14.25 -8.46
CA THR A 339 -7.16 -13.85 -8.30
C THR A 339 -6.79 -13.60 -6.83
N GLY A 340 -7.77 -13.14 -6.02
CA GLY A 340 -7.61 -12.88 -4.60
C GLY A 340 -7.51 -14.15 -3.74
N ASN A 341 -6.94 -14.01 -2.55
CA ASN A 341 -6.88 -15.06 -1.53
C ASN A 341 -7.49 -14.64 -0.18
N MET A 342 -7.99 -13.42 -0.06
CA MET A 342 -8.90 -12.98 1.01
C MET A 342 -10.06 -12.19 0.40
N GLU A 343 -11.27 -12.49 0.85
CA GLU A 343 -12.51 -11.79 0.46
C GLU A 343 -13.23 -11.33 1.72
N LEU A 344 -13.49 -10.03 1.83
CA LEU A 344 -14.28 -9.43 2.90
C LEU A 344 -15.47 -8.72 2.29
N GLN A 345 -16.66 -9.24 2.51
CA GLN A 345 -17.86 -8.68 1.90
C GLN A 345 -18.60 -7.77 2.87
N LEU A 346 -19.05 -6.62 2.38
CA LEU A 346 -19.89 -5.70 3.13
C LEU A 346 -21.36 -5.89 2.78
N ASP A 347 -22.22 -5.80 3.80
CA ASP A 347 -23.67 -5.95 3.70
C ASP A 347 -24.37 -4.59 3.91
N ARG A 348 -24.97 -4.05 2.85
CA ARG A 348 -25.76 -2.82 2.89
C ARG A 348 -26.93 -2.87 3.87
N ASN A 349 -27.52 -4.02 4.16
CA ASN A 349 -28.62 -4.13 5.12
C ASN A 349 -28.14 -3.81 6.55
N LEU A 350 -26.95 -4.31 6.94
CA LEU A 350 -26.32 -3.94 8.21
C LEU A 350 -26.06 -2.42 8.27
N PHE A 351 -25.51 -1.85 7.19
CA PHE A 351 -25.24 -0.42 7.10
C PHE A 351 -26.52 0.43 7.27
N GLN A 352 -27.61 0.07 6.57
CA GLN A 352 -28.90 0.78 6.65
C GLN A 352 -29.53 0.70 8.05
N ARG A 353 -29.30 -0.40 8.78
CA ARG A 353 -29.69 -0.58 10.17
C ARG A 353 -28.74 0.08 11.18
N ARG A 354 -27.67 0.72 10.71
CA ARG A 354 -26.62 1.36 11.52
C ARG A 354 -25.85 0.37 12.40
N ILE A 355 -25.69 -0.86 11.94
CA ILE A 355 -24.89 -1.89 12.60
C ILE A 355 -23.51 -1.90 11.96
N TYR A 356 -22.48 -1.67 12.77
CA TYR A 356 -21.09 -1.57 12.33
C TYR A 356 -20.18 -2.50 13.15
N PRO A 357 -19.25 -3.23 12.52
CA PRO A 357 -18.94 -3.22 11.08
C PRO A 357 -20.02 -3.91 10.23
N ALA A 358 -20.27 -3.38 9.04
CA ALA A 358 -21.26 -3.93 8.10
C ALA A 358 -20.68 -5.10 7.30
N MET A 359 -20.08 -6.10 7.96
CA MET A 359 -19.43 -7.25 7.31
C MET A 359 -20.40 -8.43 7.20
N ASP A 360 -20.42 -9.11 6.05
CA ASP A 360 -21.10 -10.38 5.85
C ASP A 360 -20.21 -11.51 6.37
N ILE A 361 -20.64 -12.13 7.47
CA ILE A 361 -19.88 -13.17 8.17
C ILE A 361 -19.76 -14.45 7.33
N LYS A 362 -20.80 -14.78 6.57
CA LYS A 362 -20.92 -16.05 5.85
C LYS A 362 -20.09 -16.03 4.57
N ARG A 363 -20.05 -14.88 3.89
CA ARG A 363 -19.35 -14.72 2.60
C ARG A 363 -17.88 -14.33 2.76
N SER A 364 -17.49 -13.76 3.91
CA SER A 364 -16.11 -13.34 4.17
C SER A 364 -15.21 -14.50 4.60
N ASN A 365 -14.05 -14.62 3.95
CA ASN A 365 -13.10 -15.73 4.18
C ASN A 365 -11.66 -15.37 3.78
N THR A 366 -10.71 -16.13 4.29
CA THR A 366 -9.30 -16.09 3.88
C THR A 366 -8.84 -17.50 3.54
N ARG A 367 -8.22 -17.69 2.37
CA ARG A 367 -7.64 -18.98 1.98
C ARG A 367 -6.38 -19.23 2.79
N HIS A 368 -6.18 -20.49 3.18
CA HIS A 368 -5.03 -20.91 3.99
C HIS A 368 -4.91 -20.18 5.34
N GLU A 369 -6.03 -19.89 6.00
CA GLU A 369 -6.04 -19.23 7.32
C GLU A 369 -5.31 -20.05 8.41
N GLU A 370 -5.14 -21.36 8.21
CA GLU A 370 -4.34 -22.23 9.06
C GLU A 370 -2.85 -21.88 9.12
N LEU A 371 -2.34 -21.14 8.12
CA LEU A 371 -0.96 -20.62 8.13
C LEU A 371 -0.82 -19.32 8.94
N LEU A 372 -1.94 -18.65 9.22
CA LEU A 372 -1.98 -17.34 9.90
C LEU A 372 -2.45 -17.43 11.34
N LEU A 373 -3.20 -18.48 11.69
CA LEU A 373 -3.78 -18.70 13.00
C LEU A 373 -3.10 -19.88 13.70
N LYS A 374 -2.93 -19.77 15.02
CA LYS A 374 -2.49 -20.91 15.84
C LYS A 374 -3.56 -22.01 15.82
N PRO A 375 -3.20 -23.31 15.92
CA PRO A 375 -4.18 -24.40 15.87
C PRO A 375 -5.36 -24.27 16.86
N GLU A 376 -5.08 -23.85 18.10
CA GLU A 376 -6.12 -23.64 19.12
C GLU A 376 -7.04 -22.45 18.80
N GLU A 377 -6.49 -21.39 18.22
CA GLU A 377 -7.25 -20.20 17.79
C GLU A 377 -8.17 -20.58 16.63
N LEU A 378 -7.62 -21.28 15.63
CA LEU A 378 -8.34 -21.75 14.45
C LEU A 378 -9.55 -22.63 14.82
N GLN A 379 -9.34 -23.60 15.72
CA GLN A 379 -10.42 -24.48 16.16
C GLN A 379 -11.59 -23.70 16.79
N ARG A 380 -11.28 -22.66 17.58
CA ARG A 380 -12.30 -21.82 18.22
C ARG A 380 -12.99 -20.89 17.24
N VAL A 381 -12.24 -20.31 16.30
CA VAL A 381 -12.81 -19.52 15.19
C VAL A 381 -13.77 -20.38 14.37
N TRP A 382 -13.47 -21.67 14.14
CA TRP A 382 -14.39 -22.59 13.47
C TRP A 382 -15.66 -22.85 14.26
N ILE A 383 -15.57 -23.06 15.57
CA ILE A 383 -16.76 -23.22 16.43
C ILE A 383 -17.60 -21.93 16.38
N LEU A 384 -16.96 -20.77 16.49
CA LEU A 384 -17.62 -19.47 16.38
C LEU A 384 -18.37 -19.35 15.04
N ARG A 385 -17.70 -19.66 13.92
CA ARG A 385 -18.32 -19.64 12.59
C ARG A 385 -19.52 -20.56 12.49
N LYS A 386 -19.46 -21.78 13.05
CA LYS A 386 -20.61 -22.70 13.08
C LYS A 386 -21.80 -22.09 13.81
N VAL A 387 -21.60 -21.50 14.99
CA VAL A 387 -22.67 -20.85 15.76
C VAL A 387 -23.25 -19.65 15.00
N LEU A 388 -22.41 -18.80 14.44
CA LEU A 388 -22.86 -17.61 13.70
C LEU A 388 -23.58 -17.96 12.40
N ASN A 389 -23.28 -19.10 11.78
CA ASN A 389 -23.93 -19.54 10.54
C ASN A 389 -25.39 -19.96 10.72
N GLU A 390 -25.79 -20.37 11.91
CA GLU A 390 -27.19 -20.70 12.26
C GLU A 390 -28.07 -19.46 12.38
N LEU A 391 -27.46 -18.29 12.63
CA LEU A 391 -28.16 -17.01 12.77
C LEU A 391 -28.28 -16.30 11.41
N ASN A 392 -29.21 -15.35 11.31
CA ASN A 392 -29.16 -14.39 10.20
C ASN A 392 -28.02 -13.38 10.41
N ASN A 393 -27.60 -12.70 9.34
CA ASN A 393 -26.41 -11.84 9.39
C ASN A 393 -26.53 -10.67 10.39
N VAL A 394 -27.74 -10.14 10.59
CA VAL A 394 -28.04 -9.07 11.55
C VAL A 394 -27.84 -9.57 12.98
N GLU A 395 -28.52 -10.65 13.34
CA GLU A 395 -28.42 -11.28 14.67
C GLU A 395 -26.99 -11.73 14.98
N ALA A 396 -26.31 -12.32 13.99
CA ALA A 396 -24.94 -12.79 14.14
C ALA A 396 -23.99 -11.62 14.44
N MET A 397 -24.13 -10.50 13.73
CA MET A 397 -23.29 -9.32 13.94
C MET A 397 -23.58 -8.65 15.29
N GLU A 398 -24.85 -8.49 15.67
CA GLU A 398 -25.23 -7.94 16.97
C GLU A 398 -24.71 -8.78 18.13
N LEU A 399 -24.86 -10.11 18.05
CA LEU A 399 -24.32 -11.04 19.04
C LEU A 399 -22.79 -10.93 19.14
N LEU A 400 -22.09 -10.86 18.01
CA LEU A 400 -20.64 -10.77 17.99
C LEU A 400 -20.14 -9.45 18.60
N ILE A 401 -20.78 -8.33 18.27
CA ILE A 401 -20.50 -7.01 18.87
C ILE A 401 -20.75 -7.06 20.39
N GLU A 402 -21.89 -7.60 20.82
CA GLU A 402 -22.25 -7.69 22.23
C GLU A 402 -21.19 -8.51 23.01
N LYS A 403 -20.81 -9.68 22.50
CA LYS A 403 -19.84 -10.56 23.18
C LYS A 403 -18.43 -9.97 23.19
N LEU A 404 -17.96 -9.39 22.08
CA LEU A 404 -16.64 -8.76 22.00
C LEU A 404 -16.55 -7.51 22.89
N SER A 405 -17.63 -6.73 23.03
CA SER A 405 -17.65 -5.55 23.90
C SER A 405 -17.40 -5.88 25.38
N LYS A 406 -17.76 -7.09 25.81
CA LYS A 406 -17.57 -7.57 27.20
C LYS A 406 -16.14 -8.02 27.51
N THR A 407 -15.31 -8.20 26.50
CA THR A 407 -13.93 -8.69 26.63
C THR A 407 -12.92 -7.62 26.21
N LYS A 408 -11.70 -7.69 26.75
CA LYS A 408 -10.64 -6.72 26.44
C LYS A 408 -10.01 -6.98 25.09
N ASN A 409 -9.86 -8.25 24.73
CA ASN A 409 -9.25 -8.65 23.47
C ASN A 409 -9.81 -9.96 22.90
N ASN A 410 -9.41 -10.28 21.67
CA ASN A 410 -9.86 -11.49 20.98
C ASN A 410 -9.42 -12.79 21.67
N SER A 411 -8.23 -12.80 22.29
CA SER A 411 -7.77 -13.98 23.03
C SER A 411 -8.66 -14.29 24.23
N GLU A 412 -9.07 -13.27 24.99
CA GLU A 412 -9.99 -13.40 26.13
C GLU A 412 -11.37 -13.87 25.65
N PHE A 413 -11.88 -13.30 24.55
CA PHE A 413 -13.13 -13.73 23.93
C PHE A 413 -13.11 -15.20 23.54
N LEU A 414 -12.10 -15.62 22.77
CA LEU A 414 -12.00 -17.02 22.33
C LEU A 414 -11.82 -17.98 23.52
N ASN A 415 -11.09 -17.58 24.57
CA ASN A 415 -10.95 -18.36 25.80
C ASN A 415 -12.30 -18.49 26.56
N SER A 416 -13.15 -17.48 26.51
CA SER A 416 -14.46 -17.48 27.20
C SER A 416 -15.49 -18.41 26.56
N MET A 417 -15.26 -18.89 25.33
CA MET A 417 -16.14 -19.84 24.64
C MET A 417 -16.03 -21.27 25.19
N ASN A 418 -15.14 -21.53 26.15
CA ASN A 418 -14.91 -22.86 26.75
C ASN A 418 -15.95 -23.29 27.80
N HIS A 419 -17.18 -22.78 27.74
CA HIS A 419 -18.29 -23.20 28.61
C HIS A 419 -19.60 -23.37 27.84
#